data_AF-A0A5C6BTG1-F1
#
_entry.id   AF-A0A5C6BTG1-F1
#
_cell.length_a   1.000
_cell.length_b   1.000
_cell.length_c   1.000
_cell.angle_alpha   90.00
_cell.angle_beta   90.00
_cell.angle_gamma   90.00
#
_symmetry.space_group_name_H-M   'P 1'
#
loop_
_entity.id
_entity.type
_entity.pdbx_description
1 polymer ?
#
loop_
_entity_poly.entity_id
_entity_poly.type
_entity_poly.pdbx_seq_one_letter_code
_entity_poly.pdbx_strand_id
1 'polypeptide(L)'
;MQIEKVAGESVVKCPIVADWDNQGRLVVAESAGVTMPIVKHNQTKPHRLIRLVDSNGDGEFDKRIVAAEQLVFPEGVLFLGNDLLVSAPPLIWRLTDDGGDGVFTLVLSDTMSVRRSRGLERVGGGMRCGK
;
A
#
# COMPACT_ATOMS: atom_id res chain seq x y z
N MET A 1 7.00 -27.70 -0.47
CA MET A 1 6.30 -26.40 -0.48
C MET A 1 4.84 -26.69 -0.75
N GLN A 2 3.96 -26.33 0.19
CA GLN A 2 2.51 -26.45 0.06
C GLN A 2 1.90 -25.06 0.08
N ILE A 3 0.77 -24.88 -0.59
CA ILE A 3 0.02 -23.63 -0.65
C ILE A 3 -1.31 -23.88 0.03
N GLU A 4 -1.65 -23.03 0.99
CA GLU A 4 -2.89 -23.10 1.76
C GLU A 4 -3.66 -21.79 1.62
N LYS A 5 -4.99 -21.89 1.58
CA LYS A 5 -5.86 -20.72 1.54
C LYS A 5 -6.12 -20.27 2.97
N VAL A 6 -5.64 -19.06 3.31
CA VAL A 6 -5.84 -18.47 4.64
C VAL A 6 -6.93 -17.39 4.67
N ALA A 7 -7.40 -16.93 3.51
CA ALA A 7 -8.45 -15.92 3.42
C ALA A 7 -9.33 -16.15 2.18
N GLY A 8 -10.63 -15.93 2.32
CA GLY A 8 -11.60 -16.03 1.23
C GLY A 8 -12.25 -14.68 0.90
N GLU A 9 -13.07 -14.69 -0.15
CA GLU A 9 -13.81 -13.49 -0.57
C GLU A 9 -14.75 -12.93 0.51
N SER A 10 -15.10 -13.69 1.54
CA SER A 10 -15.87 -13.22 2.69
C SER A 10 -15.17 -12.10 3.46
N VAL A 11 -13.83 -12.14 3.53
CA VAL A 11 -13.02 -11.23 4.35
C VAL A 11 -12.08 -10.32 3.53
N VAL A 12 -11.80 -10.66 2.27
CA VAL A 12 -10.97 -9.83 1.38
C VAL A 12 -11.59 -9.66 -0.01
N LYS A 13 -11.51 -8.46 -0.56
CA LYS A 13 -12.06 -8.03 -1.85
C LYS A 13 -10.97 -7.32 -2.65
N CYS A 14 -10.70 -7.83 -3.85
CA CYS A 14 -9.70 -7.27 -4.78
C CYS A 14 -8.37 -6.91 -4.09
N PRO A 15 -7.69 -7.86 -3.41
CA PRO A 15 -6.41 -7.59 -2.76
C PRO A 15 -5.37 -7.16 -3.80
N ILE A 16 -4.59 -6.14 -3.47
CA ILE A 16 -3.48 -5.67 -4.30
C ILE A 16 -2.15 -6.18 -3.75
N VAL A 17 -1.89 -5.91 -2.47
CA VAL A 17 -0.65 -6.24 -1.77
C VAL A 17 -0.92 -6.37 -0.27
N ALA A 18 -0.09 -7.12 0.45
CA ALA A 18 -0.24 -7.33 1.88
C ALA A 18 1.11 -7.45 2.59
N ASP A 19 1.13 -7.18 3.89
CA ASP A 19 2.26 -7.42 4.78
C ASP A 19 1.79 -7.80 6.20
N TRP A 20 2.67 -8.44 6.97
CA TRP A 20 2.39 -8.91 8.31
C TRP A 20 2.68 -7.83 9.34
N ASP A 21 1.77 -7.65 10.30
CA ASP A 21 2.04 -6.84 11.48
C ASP A 21 2.79 -7.62 12.57
N ASN A 22 3.26 -6.90 13.59
CA ASN A 22 4.01 -7.50 14.71
C ASN A 22 3.18 -8.47 15.57
N GLN A 23 1.86 -8.54 15.37
CA GLN A 23 0.95 -9.45 16.08
C GLN A 23 0.57 -10.66 15.22
N GLY A 24 1.18 -10.82 14.03
CA GLY A 24 0.87 -11.91 13.13
C GLY A 24 -0.48 -11.76 12.43
N ARG A 25 -1.02 -10.53 12.33
CA ARG A 25 -2.19 -10.23 11.51
C ARG A 25 -1.75 -9.74 10.14
N LEU A 26 -2.57 -9.98 9.13
CA LEU A 26 -2.27 -9.56 7.77
C LEU A 26 -2.93 -8.22 7.47
N VAL A 27 -2.13 -7.21 7.10
CA VAL A 27 -2.62 -5.92 6.60
C VAL A 27 -2.64 -5.98 5.07
N VAL A 28 -3.80 -5.72 4.47
CA VAL A 28 -4.02 -5.86 3.03
C VAL A 28 -4.51 -4.54 2.44
N ALA A 29 -3.89 -4.10 1.35
CA ALA A 29 -4.41 -3.03 0.52
C ALA A 29 -5.46 -3.58 -0.45
N GLU A 30 -6.67 -3.05 -0.39
CA GLU A 30 -7.79 -3.45 -1.25
C GLU A 30 -8.08 -2.41 -2.33
N SER A 31 -8.24 -2.89 -3.56
CA SER A 31 -8.81 -2.09 -4.63
C SER A 31 -10.31 -1.86 -4.42
N ALA A 32 -10.81 -0.70 -4.80
CA ALA A 32 -12.26 -0.47 -4.89
C ALA A 32 -12.93 -1.24 -6.05
N GLY A 33 -12.17 -1.96 -6.88
CA GLY A 33 -12.71 -2.73 -8.01
C GLY A 33 -13.24 -1.85 -9.15
N VAL A 34 -12.75 -0.61 -9.23
CA VAL A 34 -13.16 0.38 -10.22
C VAL A 34 -12.07 0.61 -11.26
N THR A 35 -12.48 0.81 -12.52
CA THR A 35 -11.59 1.11 -13.63
C THR A 35 -11.68 2.60 -13.96
N MET A 36 -10.65 3.38 -13.64
CA MET A 36 -10.54 4.79 -14.03
C MET A 36 -9.07 5.17 -14.26
N PRO A 37 -8.76 6.31 -14.92
CA PRO A 37 -7.38 6.78 -15.03
C PRO A 37 -6.76 7.05 -13.66
N ILE A 38 -5.45 6.83 -13.51
CA ILE A 38 -4.72 7.00 -12.25
C ILE A 38 -4.92 8.39 -11.60
N VAL A 39 -5.04 9.44 -12.41
CA VAL A 39 -5.33 10.80 -11.93
C VAL A 39 -6.65 10.85 -11.16
N LYS A 40 -7.68 10.13 -11.62
CA LYS A 40 -8.97 10.05 -10.91
C LYS A 40 -8.85 9.21 -9.65
N HIS A 41 -8.15 8.07 -9.68
CA HIS A 41 -7.86 7.28 -8.47
C HIS A 41 -7.19 8.15 -7.39
N ASN A 42 -6.24 8.98 -7.78
CA ASN A 42 -5.50 9.82 -6.85
C ASN A 42 -6.33 10.98 -6.28
N GLN A 43 -7.35 11.44 -7.01
CA GLN A 43 -8.28 12.48 -6.57
C GLN A 43 -9.38 11.93 -5.67
N THR A 44 -10.02 10.83 -6.08
CA THR A 44 -11.18 10.25 -5.36
C THR A 44 -10.76 9.32 -4.23
N LYS A 45 -9.52 8.82 -4.28
CA LYS A 45 -8.91 7.96 -3.28
C LYS A 45 -9.82 6.80 -2.84
N PRO A 46 -10.30 5.96 -3.77
CA PRO A 46 -11.37 5.02 -3.45
C PRO A 46 -10.87 3.80 -2.67
N HIS A 47 -9.55 3.65 -2.49
CA HIS A 47 -8.92 2.46 -1.96
C HIS A 47 -8.91 2.46 -0.42
N ARG A 48 -8.69 1.28 0.14
CA ARG A 48 -8.67 1.07 1.60
C ARG A 48 -7.57 0.09 2.00
N LEU A 49 -7.20 0.16 3.27
CA LEU A 49 -6.46 -0.86 3.97
C LEU A 49 -7.42 -1.63 4.85
N ILE A 50 -7.28 -2.94 4.87
CA ILE A 50 -7.94 -3.80 5.85
C ILE A 50 -6.89 -4.53 6.67
N ARG A 51 -7.28 -4.93 7.89
CA ARG A 51 -6.51 -5.85 8.72
C ARG A 51 -7.34 -7.11 8.92
N LEU A 52 -6.78 -8.26 8.55
CA LEU A 52 -7.41 -9.56 8.74
C LEU A 52 -7.15 -10.08 10.15
N VAL A 53 -8.16 -10.70 10.74
CA VAL A 53 -8.12 -11.25 12.09
C VAL A 53 -8.58 -12.69 12.02
N ASP A 54 -7.74 -13.57 12.55
CA ASP A 54 -8.10 -14.94 12.90
C ASP A 54 -8.52 -14.91 14.37
N SER A 55 -9.81 -15.13 14.63
CA SER A 55 -10.40 -15.02 15.96
C SER A 55 -10.57 -16.36 16.68
N ASN A 56 -10.34 -17.47 16.01
CA ASN A 56 -10.42 -18.82 16.58
C ASN A 56 -9.05 -19.52 16.66
N GLY A 57 -8.00 -18.94 16.06
CA GLY A 57 -6.63 -19.42 16.09
C GLY A 57 -6.38 -20.63 15.20
N ASP A 58 -7.21 -20.87 14.17
CA ASP A 58 -7.06 -22.02 13.28
C ASP A 58 -6.18 -21.76 12.05
N GLY A 59 -5.68 -20.52 11.89
CA GLY A 59 -4.85 -20.10 10.77
C GLY A 59 -5.64 -19.60 9.56
N GLU A 60 -6.97 -19.65 9.59
CA GLU A 60 -7.85 -19.02 8.61
C GLU A 60 -8.41 -17.69 9.14
N PHE A 61 -8.24 -16.63 8.37
CA PHE A 61 -8.80 -15.32 8.71
C PHE A 61 -10.32 -15.32 8.53
N ASP A 62 -11.06 -15.11 9.62
CA ASP A 62 -12.53 -15.11 9.64
C ASP A 62 -13.13 -13.70 9.77
N LYS A 63 -12.33 -12.71 10.16
CA LYS A 63 -12.77 -11.31 10.36
C LYS A 63 -11.86 -10.32 9.66
N ARG A 64 -12.42 -9.12 9.42
CA ARG A 64 -11.68 -7.97 8.90
C ARG A 64 -12.05 -6.68 9.62
N ILE A 65 -11.08 -5.80 9.74
CA ILE A 65 -11.26 -4.41 10.17
C ILE A 65 -10.87 -3.52 9.00
N VAL A 66 -11.63 -2.46 8.72
CA VAL A 66 -11.18 -1.41 7.80
C VAL A 66 -10.18 -0.55 8.56
N ALA A 67 -8.90 -0.77 8.26
CA ALA A 67 -7.78 -0.20 9.00
C ALA A 67 -7.49 1.24 8.55
N ALA A 68 -7.75 1.58 7.29
CA ALA A 68 -7.77 2.96 6.82
C ALA A 68 -8.56 3.05 5.51
N GLU A 69 -9.15 4.21 5.23
CA GLU A 69 -9.85 4.51 3.97
C GLU A 69 -9.23 5.73 3.30
N GLN A 70 -9.78 6.10 2.14
CA GLN A 70 -9.33 7.26 1.38
C GLN A 70 -7.87 7.16 0.94
N LEU A 71 -7.46 5.97 0.47
CA LEU A 71 -6.15 5.77 -0.13
C LEU A 71 -6.17 6.05 -1.64
N VAL A 72 -5.10 6.71 -2.10
CA VAL A 72 -4.66 6.68 -3.50
C VAL A 72 -4.31 5.25 -3.92
N PHE A 73 -4.10 4.98 -5.22
CA PHE A 73 -3.85 3.63 -5.70
C PHE A 73 -2.57 3.02 -5.07
N PRO A 74 -2.68 2.01 -4.19
CA PRO A 74 -1.52 1.46 -3.48
C PRO A 74 -0.84 0.40 -4.34
N GLU A 75 0.48 0.42 -4.40
CA GLU A 75 1.29 -0.56 -5.15
C GLU A 75 2.19 -1.41 -4.23
N GLY A 76 2.36 -1.01 -2.97
CA GLY A 76 3.20 -1.69 -1.99
C GLY A 76 2.81 -1.29 -0.58
N VAL A 77 2.96 -2.23 0.36
CA VAL A 77 2.80 -1.98 1.80
C VAL A 77 3.98 -2.60 2.56
N LEU A 78 4.43 -1.92 3.61
CA LEU A 78 5.43 -2.41 4.55
C LEU A 78 5.03 -2.00 5.96
N PHE A 79 4.91 -2.97 6.85
CA PHE A 79 4.69 -2.73 8.27
C PHE A 79 6.04 -2.53 8.99
N LEU A 80 6.15 -1.46 9.77
CA LEU A 80 7.38 -1.07 10.46
C LEU A 80 7.06 -0.48 11.85
N GLY A 81 7.24 -1.28 12.90
CA GLY A 81 6.93 -0.84 14.26
C GLY A 81 5.42 -0.67 14.45
N ASN A 82 4.95 0.57 14.55
CA ASN A 82 3.51 0.90 14.57
C ASN A 82 3.07 1.62 13.29
N ASP A 83 3.99 1.79 12.35
CA ASP A 83 3.75 2.47 11.09
C ASP A 83 3.45 1.45 9.98
N LEU A 84 2.59 1.85 9.06
CA LEU A 84 2.43 1.23 7.77
C LEU A 84 2.88 2.23 6.69
N LEU A 85 3.90 1.84 5.94
CA LEU A 85 4.36 2.55 4.78
C LEU A 85 3.61 2.03 3.55
N VAL A 86 2.98 2.92 2.80
CA VAL A 86 2.24 2.59 1.59
C VAL A 86 2.86 3.33 0.42
N SER A 87 3.42 2.61 -0.54
CA SER A 87 3.86 3.22 -1.80
C SER A 87 2.64 3.41 -2.69
N ALA A 88 2.35 4.66 -3.01
CA ALA A 88 1.21 5.02 -3.84
C ALA A 88 1.57 6.24 -4.71
N PRO A 89 2.08 5.99 -5.93
CA PRO A 89 2.70 7.03 -6.75
C PRO A 89 1.83 8.29 -6.91
N PRO A 90 2.42 9.50 -6.78
CA PRO A 90 3.86 9.77 -6.62
C PRO A 90 4.34 9.80 -5.16
N LEU A 91 3.55 9.32 -4.20
CA LEU A 91 3.78 9.49 -2.77
C LEU A 91 4.20 8.18 -2.08
N ILE A 92 4.91 8.29 -0.97
CA ILE A 92 4.87 7.28 0.09
C ILE A 92 4.07 7.87 1.23
N TRP A 93 3.07 7.11 1.69
CA TRP A 93 2.27 7.45 2.86
C TRP A 93 2.82 6.71 4.07
N ARG A 94 2.91 7.40 5.19
CA ARG A 94 3.14 6.79 6.50
C ARG A 94 1.88 6.95 7.32
N LEU A 95 1.23 5.84 7.61
CA LEU A 95 0.10 5.77 8.52
C LEU A 95 0.51 5.09 9.81
N THR A 96 -0.03 5.51 10.95
CA THR A 96 0.39 5.02 12.27
C THR A 96 -0.83 4.53 13.06
N ASP A 97 -0.68 3.38 13.72
CA ASP A 97 -1.64 2.80 14.66
C ASP A 97 -1.21 3.17 16.08
N ASP A 98 -1.52 4.40 16.51
CA ASP A 98 -1.13 4.92 17.83
C ASP A 98 -1.92 4.29 18.97
N GLY A 99 -3.17 3.85 18.70
CA GLY A 99 -4.06 3.26 19.69
C GLY A 99 -3.86 1.75 19.90
N GLY A 100 -3.17 1.08 18.99
CA GLY A 100 -3.05 -0.38 18.97
C GLY A 100 -4.37 -1.10 18.68
N ASP A 101 -5.39 -0.38 18.23
CA ASP A 101 -6.73 -0.89 17.91
C ASP A 101 -6.82 -1.45 16.49
N GLY A 102 -5.79 -1.22 15.69
CA GLY A 102 -5.71 -1.66 14.31
C GLY A 102 -6.25 -0.70 13.27
N VAL A 103 -6.52 0.53 13.67
CA VAL A 103 -6.88 1.63 12.77
C VAL A 103 -5.67 2.55 12.61
N PHE A 104 -5.26 2.76 11.36
CA PHE A 104 -4.15 3.62 11.02
C PHE A 104 -4.61 5.03 10.68
N THR A 105 -3.90 6.03 11.21
CA THR A 105 -4.08 7.44 10.86
C THR A 105 -2.94 7.90 9.96
N LEU A 106 -3.23 8.63 8.88
CA LEU A 106 -2.18 9.20 8.03
C LEU A 106 -1.42 10.29 8.82
N VAL A 107 -0.11 10.09 9.01
CA VAL A 107 0.76 11.04 9.74
C VAL A 107 1.63 11.85 8.79
N LEU A 108 2.07 11.25 7.68
CA LEU A 108 2.90 11.92 6.69
C LEU A 108 2.60 11.40 5.28
N SER A 109 2.67 12.30 4.30
CA SER A 109 2.79 11.95 2.89
C SER A 109 3.96 12.71 2.30
N ASP A 110 4.94 11.99 1.76
CA ASP A 110 6.08 12.61 1.08
C ASP A 110 6.08 12.22 -0.40
N THR A 111 6.49 13.15 -1.26
CA THR A 111 6.61 12.89 -2.70
C THR A 111 7.94 12.23 -2.97
N MET A 112 7.91 11.12 -3.71
CA MET A 112 9.10 10.51 -4.31
C MET A 112 9.68 11.47 -5.35
N SER A 113 10.39 12.50 -4.89
CA SER A 113 11.26 13.29 -5.73
C SER A 113 12.57 12.54 -5.82
N VAL A 114 12.87 11.91 -6.96
CA VAL A 114 14.24 11.48 -7.25
C VAL A 114 15.10 12.72 -7.15
N ARG A 115 15.87 12.86 -6.06
CA ARG A 115 16.95 13.83 -6.01
C ARG A 115 17.91 13.39 -7.11
N ARG A 116 17.88 14.07 -8.25
CA ARG A 116 18.98 13.98 -9.22
C ARG A 116 20.23 14.30 -8.43
N SER A 117 21.12 13.33 -8.28
CA SER A 117 22.47 13.61 -7.81
C SER A 117 23.02 14.72 -8.71
N ARG A 118 23.40 15.86 -8.12
CA ARG A 118 24.18 16.86 -8.85
C ARG A 118 25.51 16.18 -9.17
N GLY A 119 25.70 15.74 -10.40
CA GLY A 119 26.95 15.12 -10.81
C GLY A 119 26.81 14.14 -11.97
N LEU A 120 26.45 14.65 -13.15
CA LEU A 120 27.07 14.20 -14.39
C LEU A 120 26.93 15.32 -15.43
N GLU A 121 27.96 16.16 -15.51
CA GLU A 121 28.14 17.03 -16.67
C GLU A 121 28.29 16.14 -17.91
N ARG A 122 27.45 16.39 -18.93
CA ARG A 122 27.68 15.80 -20.24
C ARG A 122 28.93 16.44 -20.84
N VAL A 123 30.05 15.74 -20.79
CA VAL A 123 31.17 16.00 -21.71
C VAL A 123 30.70 15.64 -23.12
N GLY A 124 30.99 16.53 -24.06
CA GLY A 124 30.34 16.62 -25.37
C GLY A 124 30.47 15.40 -26.28
N GLY A 125 29.50 15.28 -27.18
CA GLY A 125 29.49 14.33 -28.29
C GLY A 125 28.16 14.44 -29.03
N GLY A 126 28.16 15.20 -30.13
CA GLY A 126 26.95 15.65 -30.84
C GLY A 126 26.08 14.53 -31.43
N MET A 127 24.78 14.78 -31.47
CA MET A 127 23.78 13.95 -32.15
C MET A 127 23.27 14.75 -33.36
N ARG A 128 23.63 14.33 -34.58
CA ARG A 128 22.96 14.80 -35.80
C ARG A 128 21.66 14.02 -35.97
N CYS A 129 20.56 14.73 -36.16
CA CYS A 129 19.30 14.16 -36.62
C CYS A 129 19.39 14.04 -38.15
N GLY A 130 19.38 12.82 -38.68
CA GLY A 130 19.16 12.54 -40.10
C GLY A 130 17.67 12.59 -40.40
N LYS A 131 17.33 13.11 -41.58
CA LYS A 131 15.99 13.46 -42.08
C LYS A 131 14.96 12.33 -41.98
#